data_AF-A0A8T3S6K8-F1
#
_entry.id   AF-A0A8T3S6K8-F1
#
_cell.length_a   1.000
_cell.length_b   1.000
_cell.length_c   1.000
_cell.angle_alpha   90.00
_cell.angle_beta   90.00
_cell.angle_gamma   90.00
#
_symmetry.space_group_name_H-M   'P 1'
#
loop_
_entity.id
_entity.type
_entity.pdbx_description
1 polymer ?
#
loop_
_entity_poly.entity_id
_entity_poly.type
_entity_poly.pdbx_seq_one_letter_code
_entity_poly.pdbx_strand_id
1 'polypeptide(L)'
;MADARATISTHVLDLVKGSPASGVGVALFRMADGGAPELVSDLLTDDDGRIGDLLDGADLSEGDYQLAFDIGAYADDPDAFFQSAALALHITDASRSYHVPLLLSPFGMSTYRGS
;
A
#
# COMPACT_ATOMS: atom_id res chain seq x y z
N MET A 1 12.72 14.93 21.77
CA MET A 1 12.58 13.95 20.67
C MET A 1 11.50 14.52 19.77
N ALA A 2 11.79 14.81 18.51
CA ALA A 2 10.75 15.26 17.60
C ALA A 2 9.67 14.18 17.54
N ASP A 3 8.41 14.58 17.68
CA ASP A 3 7.28 13.65 17.56
C ASP A 3 7.34 13.03 16.15
N ALA A 4 7.27 11.71 16.05
CA ALA A 4 7.36 11.05 14.75
C ALA A 4 6.09 11.37 13.94
N ARG A 5 6.25 11.85 12.71
CA ARG A 5 5.13 12.14 11.80
C ARG A 5 4.31 10.87 11.55
N ALA A 6 3.00 10.99 11.51
CA ALA A 6 2.08 9.92 11.13
C ALA A 6 2.27 9.51 9.66
N THR A 7 2.29 8.21 9.37
CA THR A 7 2.53 7.66 8.03
C THR A 7 1.48 6.64 7.62
N ILE A 8 1.32 6.43 6.31
CA ILE A 8 0.72 5.21 5.77
C ILE A 8 1.88 4.33 5.32
N SER A 9 1.90 3.06 5.72
CA SER A 9 2.96 2.12 5.36
C SER A 9 2.38 0.79 4.90
N THR A 10 3.15 0.02 4.15
CA THR A 10 2.77 -1.33 3.73
C THR A 10 3.93 -2.31 3.90
N HIS A 11 3.59 -3.59 3.86
CA HIS A 11 4.49 -4.71 3.80
C HIS A 11 3.82 -5.80 2.96
N VAL A 12 4.44 -6.16 1.85
CA VAL A 12 3.94 -7.16 0.92
C VAL A 12 4.70 -8.46 1.13
N LEU A 13 3.97 -9.54 1.39
CA LEU A 13 4.51 -10.87 1.62
C LEU A 13 4.04 -11.83 0.53
N ASP A 14 4.97 -12.53 -0.10
CA ASP A 14 4.69 -13.61 -1.02
C ASP A 14 4.60 -14.93 -0.23
N LEU A 15 3.38 -15.44 -0.07
CA LEU A 15 3.13 -16.66 0.70
C LEU A 15 3.55 -17.94 -0.05
N VAL A 16 3.78 -17.88 -1.37
CA VAL A 16 4.29 -19.02 -2.14
C VAL A 16 5.78 -19.18 -1.91
N LYS A 17 6.51 -18.06 -2.02
CA LYS A 17 7.97 -18.03 -1.78
C LYS A 17 8.31 -18.09 -0.29
N GLY A 18 7.37 -17.71 0.57
CA GLY A 18 7.58 -17.61 2.01
C GLY A 18 8.52 -16.47 2.39
N SER A 19 8.51 -15.38 1.62
CA SER A 19 9.45 -14.26 1.74
C SER A 19 8.77 -12.92 1.49
N PRO A 20 9.39 -11.79 1.85
CA PRO A 20 8.94 -10.49 1.38
C PRO A 20 8.91 -10.39 -0.14
N ALA A 21 7.93 -9.64 -0.65
CA ALA A 21 7.76 -9.35 -2.06
C ALA A 21 8.42 -8.00 -2.37
N SER A 22 9.69 -8.06 -2.79
CA SER A 22 10.46 -6.88 -3.21
C SER A 22 10.07 -6.44 -4.62
N GLY A 23 10.11 -5.13 -4.88
CA GLY A 23 9.84 -4.54 -6.20
C GLY A 23 8.37 -4.48 -6.61
N VAL A 24 7.43 -4.66 -5.67
CA VAL A 24 5.99 -4.49 -5.92
C VAL A 24 5.70 -3.00 -6.07
N GLY A 25 5.07 -2.62 -7.19
CA GLY A 25 4.57 -1.26 -7.39
C GLY A 25 3.39 -0.96 -6.49
N VAL A 26 3.45 0.15 -5.76
CA VAL A 26 2.40 0.59 -4.84
C VAL A 26 2.14 2.08 -5.01
N ALA A 27 0.92 2.40 -5.42
CA ALA A 27 0.46 3.77 -5.58
C ALA A 27 -0.53 4.13 -4.47
N LEU A 28 -0.34 5.30 -3.86
CA LEU A 28 -1.29 5.90 -2.93
C LEU A 28 -1.99 7.06 -3.64
N PHE A 29 -3.31 7.06 -3.58
CA PHE A 29 -4.14 8.16 -4.07
C PHE A 29 -4.93 8.77 -2.93
N ARG A 30 -5.14 10.08 -2.99
CA ARG A 30 -6.17 10.76 -2.20
C ARG A 30 -7.44 10.83 -3.04
N MET A 31 -8.56 10.46 -2.44
CA MET A 31 -9.85 10.53 -3.10
C MET A 31 -10.44 11.93 -2.91
N ALA A 32 -10.80 12.58 -4.02
CA ALA A 32 -11.47 13.88 -3.99
C ALA A 32 -12.99 13.69 -4.00
N ASP A 33 -13.73 14.51 -3.24
CA ASP A 33 -15.19 14.50 -3.24
C ASP A 33 -15.73 14.87 -4.63
N GLY A 34 -16.30 13.87 -5.33
CA GLY A 34 -16.89 14.05 -6.66
C GLY A 34 -15.87 14.35 -7.77
N GLY A 35 -14.56 14.16 -7.51
CA GLY A 35 -13.46 14.42 -8.43
C GLY A 35 -12.68 13.16 -8.82
N ALA A 36 -11.66 13.34 -9.66
CA ALA A 36 -10.71 12.28 -9.97
C ALA A 36 -9.77 12.04 -8.78
N PRO A 37 -9.30 10.80 -8.52
CA PRO A 37 -8.28 10.53 -7.53
C PRO A 37 -6.99 11.33 -7.82
N GLU A 38 -6.40 11.90 -6.78
CA GLU A 38 -5.11 12.60 -6.84
C GLU A 38 -4.01 11.64 -6.46
N LEU A 39 -2.98 11.48 -7.29
CA LEU A 39 -1.82 10.67 -6.96
C LEU A 39 -0.99 11.34 -5.86
N VAL A 40 -0.78 10.63 -4.75
CA VAL A 40 0.07 11.07 -3.63
C VAL A 40 1.49 10.56 -3.84
N SER A 41 1.65 9.26 -4.10
CA SER A 41 2.94 8.63 -4.36
C SER A 41 2.79 7.41 -5.26
N ASP A 42 3.87 7.03 -5.93
CA ASP A 42 4.01 5.76 -6.66
C ASP A 42 5.43 5.24 -6.40
N LEU A 43 5.53 4.16 -5.63
CA LEU A 43 6.77 3.67 -5.03
C LEU A 43 6.90 2.15 -5.20
N LEU A 44 8.12 1.63 -5.07
CA LEU A 44 8.39 0.20 -5.06
C LEU A 44 8.69 -0.29 -3.64
N THR A 45 8.25 -1.50 -3.31
CA THR A 45 8.67 -2.16 -2.06
C THR A 45 10.17 -2.45 -2.06
N ASP A 46 10.80 -2.26 -0.89
CA ASP A 46 12.22 -2.54 -0.67
C ASP A 46 12.54 -4.05 -0.61
N ASP A 47 13.78 -4.40 -0.28
CA ASP A 47 14.23 -5.80 -0.15
C ASP A 47 13.52 -6.58 0.96
N ASP A 48 12.93 -5.89 1.95
CA ASP A 48 12.07 -6.45 3.00
C ASP A 48 10.58 -6.33 2.64
N GLY A 49 10.25 -6.07 1.37
CA GLY A 49 8.88 -5.97 0.88
C GLY A 49 8.10 -4.79 1.45
N ARG A 50 8.77 -3.76 1.97
CA ARG A 50 8.14 -2.65 2.69
C ARG A 50 8.17 -1.34 1.92
N ILE A 51 7.19 -0.50 2.26
CA ILE A 51 7.28 0.95 2.08
C ILE A 51 6.92 1.57 3.43
N GLY A 52 7.89 2.21 4.07
CA GLY A 52 7.73 2.78 5.41
C GLY A 52 6.89 4.06 5.45
N ASP A 53 6.79 4.76 4.31
CA ASP A 53 6.08 6.01 4.18
C ASP A 53 5.55 6.23 2.76
N LEU A 54 4.29 5.86 2.53
CA LEU A 54 3.56 6.08 1.28
C LEU A 54 3.09 7.54 1.12
N LEU A 55 3.35 8.42 2.08
CA LEU A 55 3.07 9.85 1.91
C LEU A 55 4.28 10.58 1.31
N ASP A 56 5.41 9.90 1.08
CA ASP A 56 6.65 10.45 0.53
C ASP A 56 7.07 11.76 1.22
N GLY A 57 7.03 11.76 2.55
CA GLY A 57 7.36 12.91 3.39
C GLY A 57 6.22 13.93 3.61
N ALA A 58 5.10 13.84 2.89
CA ALA A 58 3.96 14.74 3.07
C ALA A 58 3.19 14.46 4.38
N ASP A 59 2.55 15.48 4.96
CA ASP A 59 1.73 15.29 6.15
C ASP A 59 0.46 14.49 5.88
N LEU A 60 0.12 13.57 6.79
CA LEU A 60 -1.14 12.84 6.73
C LEU A 60 -2.29 13.82 7.03
N SER A 61 -3.39 13.68 6.29
CA SER A 61 -4.62 14.39 6.56
C SER A 61 -5.80 13.43 6.60
N GLU A 62 -6.86 13.79 7.32
CA GLU A 62 -8.10 13.01 7.32
C GLU A 62 -8.73 12.99 5.92
N GLY A 63 -9.46 11.91 5.64
CA GLY A 63 -10.15 11.69 4.37
C GLY A 63 -9.97 10.29 3.82
N ASP A 64 -10.48 10.11 2.61
CA ASP A 64 -10.41 8.84 1.90
C ASP A 64 -9.17 8.75 1.03
N TYR A 65 -8.51 7.60 1.09
CA TYR A 65 -7.35 7.25 0.29
C TYR A 65 -7.62 5.92 -0.44
N GLN A 66 -6.90 5.71 -1.54
CA GLN A 66 -6.85 4.41 -2.21
C GLN A 66 -5.41 3.94 -2.27
N LEU A 67 -5.15 2.75 -1.75
CA LEU A 67 -3.86 2.08 -1.84
C LEU A 67 -3.93 0.98 -2.91
N ALA A 68 -3.18 1.13 -4.00
CA ALA A 68 -3.18 0.22 -5.14
C ALA A 68 -1.85 -0.52 -5.28
N PHE A 69 -1.91 -1.83 -5.49
CA PHE A 69 -0.76 -2.72 -5.66
C PHE A 69 -0.75 -3.30 -7.09
N ASP A 70 0.41 -3.25 -7.74
CA ASP A 70 0.65 -3.88 -9.04
C ASP A 70 1.14 -5.32 -8.86
N ILE A 71 0.17 -6.25 -8.87
CA ILE A 71 0.42 -7.67 -8.61
C ILE A 71 0.89 -8.38 -9.88
N GLY A 72 0.32 -8.04 -11.03
CA GLY A 72 0.64 -8.66 -12.32
C GLY A 72 2.09 -8.38 -12.71
N ALA A 73 2.56 -7.13 -12.56
CA ALA A 73 3.94 -6.80 -12.84
C ALA A 73 4.91 -7.50 -11.88
N TYR A 74 4.57 -7.61 -10.58
CA TYR A 74 5.38 -8.35 -9.61
C TYR A 74 5.44 -9.86 -9.92
N ALA A 75 4.31 -10.45 -10.31
CA ALA A 75 4.24 -11.87 -10.65
C ALA A 75 5.03 -12.21 -11.93
N ASP A 76 5.27 -11.21 -12.79
CA ASP A 76 5.87 -11.37 -14.13
C ASP A 76 5.12 -12.45 -14.95
N ASP A 77 3.81 -12.50 -14.77
CA ASP A 77 2.93 -13.50 -15.37
C ASP A 77 1.67 -12.82 -15.94
N PRO A 78 1.55 -12.71 -17.28
CA PRO A 78 0.39 -12.11 -17.92
C PRO A 78 -0.90 -12.92 -17.73
N ASP A 79 -0.79 -14.20 -17.34
CA ASP A 79 -1.93 -15.09 -17.07
C ASP A 79 -2.24 -15.19 -15.56
N ALA A 80 -1.55 -14.41 -14.70
CA ALA A 80 -1.83 -14.38 -13.27
C ALA A 80 -3.28 -13.96 -13.00
N PHE A 81 -3.94 -14.67 -12.08
CA PHE A 81 -5.35 -14.43 -11.78
C PHE A 81 -5.61 -13.04 -11.19
N PHE A 82 -4.72 -12.57 -10.30
CA PHE A 82 -4.76 -11.21 -9.78
C PHE A 82 -3.74 -10.35 -10.51
N GLN A 83 -4.23 -9.31 -11.19
CA GLN A 83 -3.38 -8.33 -11.88
C GLN A 83 -3.14 -7.09 -11.00
N SER A 84 -4.10 -6.73 -10.15
CA SER A 84 -3.95 -5.64 -9.19
C SER A 84 -4.89 -5.80 -8.00
N ALA A 85 -4.60 -5.07 -6.92
CA ALA A 85 -5.51 -4.92 -5.78
C ALA A 85 -5.57 -3.45 -5.38
N ALA A 86 -6.77 -2.94 -5.10
CA ALA A 86 -6.98 -1.58 -4.62
C ALA A 86 -7.80 -1.61 -3.32
N LEU A 87 -7.28 -0.96 -2.28
CA LEU A 87 -7.89 -0.88 -0.96
C LEU A 87 -8.34 0.56 -0.69
N ALA A 88 -9.63 0.74 -0.42
CA ALA A 88 -10.15 2.01 0.07
C ALA A 88 -9.85 2.14 1.57
N LEU A 89 -9.21 3.24 1.95
CA LEU A 89 -8.83 3.55 3.32
C LEU A 89 -9.57 4.82 3.77
N HIS A 90 -10.27 4.74 4.90
CA HIS A 90 -10.90 5.90 5.53
C HIS A 90 -10.07 6.34 6.74
N ILE A 91 -9.42 7.50 6.64
CA ILE A 91 -8.55 8.05 7.68
C ILE A 91 -9.34 9.09 8.48
N THR A 92 -9.51 8.82 9.79
CA THR A 92 -10.23 9.69 10.72
C THR A 92 -9.36 10.26 11.84
N ASP A 93 -8.09 9.88 11.91
CA ASP A 93 -7.15 10.38 12.91
C ASP A 93 -5.76 10.54 12.28
N ALA A 94 -5.48 11.75 11.80
CA ALA A 94 -4.21 12.08 11.15
C ALA A 94 -3.01 12.14 12.13
N SER A 95 -3.21 11.92 13.43
CA SER A 95 -2.13 11.84 14.41
C SER A 95 -1.53 10.44 14.56
N ARG A 96 -2.10 9.43 13.88
CA ARG A 96 -1.67 8.03 13.97
C ARG A 96 -1.14 7.51 12.65
N SER A 97 -0.13 6.65 12.72
CA SER A 97 0.29 5.87 11.57
C SER A 97 -0.66 4.70 11.30
N TYR A 98 -0.74 4.31 10.03
CA TYR A 98 -1.56 3.22 9.53
C TYR A 98 -0.68 2.25 8.75
N HIS A 99 -0.60 1.01 9.22
CA HIS A 99 0.09 -0.06 8.50
C HIS A 99 -0.92 -0.96 7.78
N VAL A 100 -0.79 -1.13 6.47
CA VAL A 100 -1.72 -1.90 5.64
C VAL A 100 -0.94 -2.91 4.80
N PRO A 101 -0.63 -4.11 5.33
CA PRO A 101 0.10 -5.13 4.59
C PRO A 101 -0.78 -5.87 3.58
N LEU A 102 -0.13 -6.52 2.61
CA LEU A 102 -0.75 -7.42 1.64
C LEU A 102 -0.04 -8.77 1.69
N LEU A 103 -0.78 -9.83 2.02
CA LEU A 103 -0.29 -11.20 1.96
C LEU A 103 -0.83 -11.82 0.69
N LEU A 104 0.06 -12.19 -0.21
CA LEU A 104 -0.27 -12.60 -1.58
C LEU A 104 0.00 -14.09 -1.81
N SER A 105 -0.94 -14.74 -2.47
CA SER A 105 -0.80 -16.05 -3.12
C SER A 105 -1.47 -16.00 -4.49
N PRO A 106 -1.27 -16.99 -5.39
CA PRO A 106 -1.72 -16.89 -6.78
C PRO A 106 -3.24 -16.78 -6.92
N PHE A 107 -3.99 -17.33 -5.95
CA PHE A 107 -5.46 -17.37 -5.96
C PHE A 107 -6.09 -16.94 -4.64
N GLY A 108 -5.32 -16.34 -3.73
CA GLY A 108 -5.84 -15.72 -2.52
C GLY A 108 -4.98 -14.57 -2.05
N MET A 109 -5.60 -13.56 -1.46
CA MET A 109 -4.91 -12.46 -0.81
C MET A 109 -5.60 -12.11 0.50
N SER A 110 -4.85 -11.56 1.45
CA SER A 110 -5.41 -11.00 2.67
C SER A 110 -4.71 -9.70 3.06
N THR A 111 -5.45 -8.83 3.74
CA THR A 111 -4.97 -7.56 4.28
C THR A 111 -5.65 -7.30 5.62
N TYR A 112 -5.08 -6.41 6.41
CA TYR A 112 -5.62 -5.96 7.68
C TYR A 112 -5.08 -4.57 8.01
N ARG A 113 -5.66 -3.90 9.02
CA ARG A 113 -5.07 -2.70 9.61
C ARG A 113 -4.13 -3.11 10.73
N GLY A 114 -2.83 -2.93 10.54
CA GLY A 114 -1.81 -3.04 11.58
C GLY A 114 -1.82 -1.86 12.56
N SER A 115 -1.21 -2.08 13.72
CA SER A 115 -1.00 -1.08 14.77
C SER A 115 0.19 -0.18 14.47
#